data_AF-A0A7Y3H5K4-F1
#
_entry.id   AF-A0A7Y3H5K4-F1
#
_cell.length_a   1.000
_cell.length_b   1.000
_cell.length_c   1.000
_cell.angle_alpha   90.00
_cell.angle_beta   90.00
_cell.angle_gamma   90.00
#
_symmetry.space_group_name_H-M   'P 1'
#
loop_
_entity.id
_entity.type
_entity.pdbx_description
1 polymer ?
#
loop_
_entity_poly.entity_id
_entity_poly.type
_entity_poly.pdbx_seq_one_letter_code
_entity_poly.pdbx_strand_id
1 'polypeptide(L)'
;MKSIKKLLKFIRNLFSSKGKFDFNIGEAVVLEKSIIINSYPFESSSIFPAKEIPASEIKEIHLDKYPPSIKLNDELIFISREHLELLKNFAMSNNIPTPQRQSNWDFITESFLDMEFEEESKKRTIEYLLSNGFTKVEISNIRNEVRKQMMKYNFNTMLWEWRNLGLCDVLIAMKPSLSKEDFKDFYFRAMEIEMRTK
;
A
#
# COMPACT_ATOMS: atom_id res chain seq x y z
N MET A 1 12.15 33.03 -20.38
CA MET A 1 10.99 33.15 -19.46
C MET A 1 9.67 32.51 -19.96
N LYS A 2 9.32 32.57 -21.25
CA LYS A 2 8.06 31.95 -21.78
C LYS A 2 8.03 30.41 -21.72
N SER A 3 9.18 29.74 -21.79
CA SER A 3 9.30 28.27 -21.77
C SER A 3 9.00 27.66 -20.39
N ILE A 4 9.50 28.27 -19.32
CA ILE A 4 9.33 27.77 -17.93
C ILE A 4 7.86 27.87 -17.48
N LYS A 5 7.13 28.94 -17.85
CA LYS A 5 5.70 29.05 -17.56
C LYS A 5 4.85 28.02 -18.33
N LYS A 6 5.28 27.61 -19.52
CA LYS A 6 4.61 26.58 -20.32
C LYS A 6 4.85 25.18 -19.74
N LEU A 7 6.07 24.92 -19.29
CA LEU A 7 6.45 23.70 -18.58
C LEU A 7 5.71 23.58 -17.23
N LEU A 8 5.67 24.64 -16.43
CA LEU A 8 4.92 24.67 -15.17
C LEU A 8 3.41 24.52 -15.39
N LYS A 9 2.85 25.09 -16.46
CA LYS A 9 1.44 24.89 -16.81
C LYS A 9 1.15 23.47 -17.30
N PHE A 10 2.10 22.85 -18.02
CA PHE A 10 2.01 21.46 -18.46
C PHE A 10 2.10 20.49 -17.28
N ILE A 11 3.05 20.70 -16.36
CA ILE A 11 3.17 19.95 -15.10
C ILE A 11 1.90 20.13 -14.26
N ARG A 12 1.43 21.37 -14.08
CA ARG A 12 0.20 21.65 -13.33
C ARG A 12 -1.03 20.99 -13.97
N ASN A 13 -1.08 20.90 -15.30
CA ASN A 13 -2.16 20.21 -16.01
C ASN A 13 -2.03 18.69 -15.95
N LEU A 14 -0.82 18.12 -15.93
CA LEU A 14 -0.58 16.69 -15.65
C LEU A 14 -1.15 16.30 -14.28
N PHE A 15 -1.00 17.19 -13.30
CA PHE A 15 -1.58 17.03 -11.96
C PHE A 15 -3.02 17.56 -11.82
N SER A 16 -3.62 18.16 -12.86
CA SER A 16 -4.97 18.77 -12.78
C SER A 16 -6.06 18.12 -13.62
N SER A 17 -5.88 16.90 -14.13
CA SER A 17 -7.00 16.21 -14.79
C SER A 17 -7.15 14.74 -14.38
N LYS A 18 -8.17 14.53 -13.53
CA LYS A 18 -9.08 13.36 -13.48
C LYS A 18 -8.59 12.08 -12.77
N GLY A 19 -8.31 12.26 -11.48
CA GLY A 19 -8.45 11.27 -10.41
C GLY A 19 -7.87 11.86 -9.13
N LYS A 20 -8.70 12.31 -8.16
CA LYS A 20 -8.20 12.89 -6.90
C LYS A 20 -7.72 11.77 -5.96
N PHE A 21 -6.66 11.07 -6.35
CA PHE A 21 -5.96 10.18 -5.43
C PHE A 21 -4.89 10.99 -4.70
N ASP A 22 -4.86 10.84 -3.38
CA ASP A 22 -3.80 11.39 -2.54
C ASP A 22 -2.78 10.27 -2.30
N PHE A 23 -1.60 10.40 -2.90
CA PHE A 23 -0.52 9.43 -2.79
C PHE A 23 0.33 9.64 -1.52
N ASN A 24 -0.04 10.59 -0.67
CA ASN A 24 0.61 10.79 0.61
C ASN A 24 0.46 9.54 1.49
N ILE A 25 1.56 9.10 2.11
CA ILE A 25 1.62 7.97 3.06
C ILE A 25 2.13 8.40 4.44
N GLY A 26 2.16 9.71 4.71
CA GLY A 26 2.69 10.31 5.92
C GLY A 26 4.18 10.65 5.82
N GLU A 27 4.63 11.47 6.76
CA GLU A 27 6.04 11.82 6.98
C GLU A 27 6.57 11.03 8.16
N ALA A 28 7.81 10.54 8.07
CA ALA A 28 8.44 9.77 9.14
C ALA A 28 9.75 10.40 9.62
N VAL A 29 9.99 10.34 10.92
CA VAL A 29 11.29 10.63 11.53
C VAL A 29 11.71 9.40 12.33
N VAL A 30 12.80 8.77 11.90
CA VAL A 30 13.36 7.59 12.57
C VAL A 30 14.36 8.05 13.62
N LEU A 31 14.04 7.84 14.90
CA LEU A 31 14.90 8.11 16.04
C LEU A 31 15.59 6.82 16.50
N GLU A 32 16.41 6.88 17.56
CA GLU A 32 17.14 5.70 18.05
C GLU A 32 16.20 4.60 18.60
N LYS A 33 15.15 5.00 19.33
CA LYS A 33 14.23 4.10 20.06
C LYS A 33 12.77 4.23 19.68
N SER A 34 12.45 5.08 18.71
CA SER A 34 11.09 5.29 18.23
C SER A 34 11.07 5.77 16.78
N ILE A 35 9.90 5.66 16.15
CA ILE A 35 9.61 6.27 14.85
C ILE A 35 8.43 7.22 15.05
N ILE A 36 8.61 8.48 14.69
CA ILE A 36 7.53 9.48 14.70
C ILE A 36 6.91 9.50 13.32
N ILE A 37 5.59 9.30 13.26
CA ILE A 37 4.80 9.49 12.04
C ILE A 37 3.94 10.74 12.19
N ASN A 38 3.90 11.55 11.14
CA ASN A 38 3.05 12.72 11.01
C ASN A 38 2.23 12.66 9.73
N SER A 39 1.10 13.36 9.69
CA SER A 39 0.26 13.50 8.50
C SER A 39 -0.13 12.18 7.85
N TYR A 40 -0.29 11.11 8.63
CA TYR A 40 -0.69 9.80 8.11
C TYR A 40 -2.09 9.90 7.49
N PRO A 41 -2.33 9.38 6.28
CA PRO A 41 -3.51 9.74 5.48
C PRO A 41 -4.77 8.93 5.82
N PHE A 42 -4.66 7.87 6.61
CA PHE A 42 -5.73 6.90 6.85
C PHE A 42 -6.37 7.11 8.22
N GLU A 43 -7.51 7.80 8.27
CA GLU A 43 -8.27 8.09 9.51
C GLU A 43 -8.62 6.84 10.33
N SER A 44 -8.74 5.68 9.67
CA SER A 44 -9.05 4.41 10.31
C SER A 44 -7.87 3.81 11.08
N SER A 45 -6.64 4.25 10.79
CA SER A 45 -5.42 3.69 11.38
C SER A 45 -5.24 4.13 12.82
N SER A 46 -4.66 3.25 13.65
CA SER A 46 -4.34 3.56 15.05
C SER A 46 -3.29 4.67 15.23
N ILE A 47 -2.59 5.06 14.17
CA ILE A 47 -1.55 6.09 14.22
C ILE A 47 -2.01 7.45 13.65
N PHE A 48 -3.28 7.57 13.25
CA PHE A 48 -3.79 8.79 12.63
C PHE A 48 -3.98 9.95 13.63
N PRO A 49 -3.68 11.21 13.24
CA PRO A 49 -2.90 11.60 12.07
C PRO A 49 -1.38 11.54 12.34
N ALA A 50 -1.01 11.43 13.61
CA ALA A 50 0.37 11.41 14.06
C ALA A 50 0.50 10.54 15.30
N LYS A 51 1.59 9.77 15.38
CA LYS A 51 1.93 8.96 16.55
C LYS A 51 3.44 8.78 16.62
N GLU A 52 3.99 8.86 17.82
CA GLU A 52 5.30 8.29 18.11
C GLU A 52 5.15 6.82 18.47
N ILE A 53 5.89 5.96 17.76
CA ILE A 53 5.82 4.52 17.89
C ILE A 53 7.13 4.04 18.52
N PRO A 54 7.13 3.61 19.79
CA PRO A 54 8.30 3.01 20.41
C PRO A 54 8.74 1.75 19.69
N ALA A 55 10.06 1.49 19.63
CA ALA A 55 10.61 0.27 19.07
C ALA A 55 10.00 -1.00 19.67
N SER A 56 9.63 -0.96 20.96
CA SER A 56 9.00 -2.07 21.69
C SER A 56 7.58 -2.40 21.22
N GLU A 57 6.90 -1.50 20.49
CA GLU A 57 5.57 -1.77 19.90
C GLU A 57 5.67 -2.39 18.51
N ILE A 58 6.84 -2.32 17.85
CA ILE A 58 7.03 -2.80 16.48
C ILE A 58 7.35 -4.29 16.50
N LYS A 59 6.46 -5.09 15.92
CA LYS A 59 6.62 -6.56 15.87
C LYS A 59 7.62 -6.97 14.78
N GLU A 60 7.49 -6.39 13.59
CA GLU A 60 8.25 -6.74 12.39
C GLU A 60 8.44 -5.49 11.52
N ILE A 61 9.52 -5.46 10.74
CA ILE A 61 9.75 -4.44 9.71
C ILE A 61 9.95 -5.12 8.35
N HIS A 62 9.06 -4.85 7.40
CA HIS A 62 9.09 -5.39 6.05
C HIS A 62 9.79 -4.41 5.10
N LEU A 63 11.04 -4.72 4.76
CA LEU A 63 11.91 -3.85 3.97
C LEU A 63 11.88 -4.16 2.47
N ASP A 64 11.32 -5.31 2.10
CA ASP A 64 11.27 -5.87 0.74
C ASP A 64 10.07 -5.38 -0.08
N LYS A 65 9.20 -4.55 0.52
CA LYS A 65 8.01 -3.99 -0.11
C LYS A 65 8.17 -2.53 -0.50
N TYR A 66 7.29 -2.12 -1.41
CA TYR A 66 7.20 -0.75 -1.90
C TYR A 66 5.79 -0.21 -1.65
N PRO A 67 5.60 0.71 -0.69
CA PRO A 67 6.58 1.18 0.30
C PRO A 67 6.96 0.11 1.34
N PRO A 68 8.09 0.28 2.06
CA PRO A 68 8.37 -0.47 3.29
C PRO A 68 7.24 -0.30 4.31
N SER A 69 7.11 -1.26 5.23
CA SER A 69 6.10 -1.18 6.30
C SER A 69 6.61 -1.69 7.63
N ILE A 70 6.08 -1.14 8.71
CA ILE A 70 6.25 -1.67 10.07
C ILE A 70 4.94 -2.32 10.51
N LYS A 71 5.02 -3.42 11.26
CA LYS A 71 3.85 -4.13 11.76
C LYS A 71 3.56 -3.73 13.21
N LEU A 72 2.38 -3.18 13.44
CA LEU A 72 1.83 -2.86 14.74
C LEU A 72 0.57 -3.68 14.96
N ASN A 73 0.63 -4.69 15.83
CA ASN A 73 -0.48 -5.62 16.02
C ASN A 73 -0.98 -6.19 14.68
N ASP A 74 -2.21 -5.81 14.29
CA ASP A 74 -2.91 -6.25 13.09
C ASP A 74 -2.97 -5.14 12.03
N GLU A 75 -2.01 -4.22 12.05
CA GLU A 75 -1.86 -3.15 11.06
C GLU A 75 -0.45 -3.12 10.46
N LEU A 76 -0.38 -2.82 9.18
CA LEU A 76 0.85 -2.46 8.48
C LEU A 76 0.89 -0.96 8.26
N ILE A 77 1.86 -0.30 8.87
CA ILE A 77 2.09 1.14 8.71
C ILE A 77 3.16 1.36 7.65
N PHE A 78 2.75 1.97 6.54
CA PHE A 78 3.66 2.33 5.44
C PHE A 78 4.61 3.46 5.82
N ILE A 79 5.88 3.30 5.42
CA ILE A 79 6.92 4.31 5.58
C ILE A 79 7.52 4.59 4.21
N SER A 80 7.75 5.87 3.90
CA SER A 80 8.41 6.27 2.65
C SER A 80 9.73 5.55 2.45
N ARG A 81 9.98 5.10 1.21
CA ARG A 81 11.21 4.35 0.86
C ARG A 81 12.47 5.18 1.05
N GLU A 82 12.38 6.51 1.08
CA GLU A 82 13.53 7.37 1.38
C GLU A 82 14.18 7.04 2.74
N HIS A 83 13.43 6.44 3.67
CA HIS A 83 13.92 6.00 4.96
C HIS A 83 14.42 4.56 4.99
N LEU A 84 14.54 3.86 3.85
CA LEU A 84 14.88 2.42 3.81
C LEU A 84 16.17 2.08 4.58
N GLU A 85 17.25 2.85 4.38
CA GLU A 85 18.51 2.61 5.10
C GLU A 85 18.41 2.95 6.59
N LEU A 86 17.62 3.98 6.95
CA LEU A 86 17.35 4.30 8.36
C LEU A 86 16.54 3.19 9.04
N LEU A 87 15.54 2.63 8.36
CA LEU A 87 14.74 1.52 8.87
C LEU A 87 15.57 0.25 9.06
N LYS A 88 16.51 -0.04 8.15
CA LYS A 88 17.46 -1.16 8.31
C LYS A 88 18.28 -1.01 9.58
N ASN A 89 18.88 0.16 9.77
CA ASN A 89 19.70 0.45 10.95
C ASN A 89 18.86 0.41 12.24
N PHE A 90 17.67 1.01 12.21
CA PHE A 90 16.73 1.01 13.33
C PHE A 90 16.32 -0.41 13.74
N ALA A 91 16.00 -1.27 12.77
CA ALA A 91 15.65 -2.66 13.01
C ALA A 91 16.81 -3.41 13.68
N MET A 92 18.02 -3.25 13.14
CA MET A 92 19.23 -3.88 13.67
C MET A 92 19.55 -3.40 15.10
N SER A 93 19.55 -2.09 15.36
CA SER A 93 19.87 -1.52 16.67
C SER A 93 18.84 -1.84 17.76
N ASN A 94 17.61 -2.19 17.38
CA ASN A 94 16.53 -2.53 18.30
C ASN A 94 16.16 -4.02 18.30
N ASN A 95 16.91 -4.86 17.57
CA ASN A 95 16.65 -6.30 17.44
C ASN A 95 15.22 -6.62 16.93
N ILE A 96 14.70 -5.81 16.00
CA ILE A 96 13.38 -6.02 15.42
C ILE A 96 13.51 -6.96 14.20
N PRO A 97 12.71 -8.04 14.12
CA PRO A 97 12.71 -8.94 12.97
C PRO A 97 12.41 -8.24 11.65
N THR A 98 13.13 -8.61 10.59
CA THR A 98 12.89 -8.13 9.23
C THR A 98 12.58 -9.29 8.27
N PRO A 99 11.46 -10.01 8.46
CA PRO A 99 11.10 -11.11 7.57
C PRO A 99 10.80 -10.58 6.16
N GLN A 100 11.07 -11.41 5.15
CA GLN A 100 10.48 -11.18 3.83
C GLN A 100 8.97 -11.40 3.93
N ARG A 101 8.22 -10.52 3.28
CA ARG A 101 6.77 -10.60 3.25
C ARG A 101 6.32 -10.89 1.84
N GLN A 102 5.41 -11.83 1.67
CA GLN A 102 4.67 -11.94 0.43
C GLN A 102 3.36 -11.17 0.58
N SER A 103 2.89 -10.55 -0.50
CA SER A 103 1.77 -9.60 -0.49
C SER A 103 0.59 -10.26 -1.16
N ASN A 104 -0.45 -10.58 -0.39
CA ASN A 104 -1.69 -11.11 -0.97
C ASN A 104 -2.32 -10.11 -1.93
N TRP A 105 -2.21 -8.81 -1.63
CA TRP A 105 -2.71 -7.78 -2.53
C TRP A 105 -1.95 -7.71 -3.86
N ASP A 106 -0.64 -7.98 -3.90
CA ASP A 106 0.11 -8.03 -5.18
C ASP A 106 -0.50 -9.10 -6.11
N PHE A 107 -0.88 -10.26 -5.57
CA PHE A 107 -1.50 -11.36 -6.31
C PHE A 107 -2.99 -11.12 -6.62
N ILE A 108 -3.73 -10.52 -5.70
CA ILE A 108 -5.16 -10.18 -5.91
C ILE A 108 -5.29 -9.15 -7.03
N THR A 109 -4.42 -8.14 -7.07
CA THR A 109 -4.51 -7.02 -8.02
C THR A 109 -3.77 -7.24 -9.33
N GLU A 110 -3.05 -8.35 -9.50
CA GLU A 110 -2.32 -8.70 -10.73
C GLU A 110 -3.14 -8.45 -12.00
N SER A 111 -4.44 -8.77 -11.98
CA SER A 111 -5.35 -8.57 -13.12
C SER A 111 -5.64 -7.11 -13.50
N PHE A 112 -5.12 -6.14 -12.73
CA PHE A 112 -5.30 -4.70 -12.97
C PHE A 112 -4.00 -4.01 -13.40
N LEU A 113 -2.89 -4.75 -13.50
CA LEU A 113 -1.64 -4.25 -14.06
C LEU A 113 -1.77 -4.07 -15.57
N ASP A 114 -0.98 -3.15 -16.12
CA ASP A 114 -0.88 -2.94 -17.57
C ASP A 114 0.08 -3.97 -18.21
N MET A 115 -0.21 -5.25 -17.97
CA MET A 115 0.57 -6.39 -18.45
C MET A 115 -0.38 -7.55 -18.78
N GLU A 116 -0.16 -8.17 -19.93
CA GLU A 116 -0.81 -9.43 -20.27
C GLU A 116 -0.06 -10.59 -19.60
N PHE A 117 -0.74 -11.31 -18.71
CA PHE A 117 -0.19 -12.47 -18.05
C PHE A 117 -0.51 -13.74 -18.83
N GLU A 118 0.49 -14.61 -18.97
CA GLU A 118 0.30 -15.97 -19.47
C GLU A 118 -0.59 -16.79 -18.52
N GLU A 119 -1.29 -17.80 -19.05
CA GLU A 119 -2.17 -18.68 -18.26
C GLU A 119 -1.44 -19.38 -17.12
N GLU A 120 -0.16 -19.68 -17.28
CA GLU A 120 0.67 -20.28 -16.23
C GLU A 120 0.87 -19.32 -15.05
N SER A 121 1.15 -18.03 -15.31
CA SER A 121 1.27 -17.01 -14.27
C SER A 121 -0.04 -16.82 -13.51
N LYS A 122 -1.17 -16.75 -14.23
CA LYS A 122 -2.51 -16.68 -13.60
C LYS A 122 -2.78 -17.88 -12.70
N LYS A 123 -2.36 -19.09 -13.12
CA LYS A 123 -2.50 -20.30 -12.32
C LYS A 123 -1.67 -20.23 -11.03
N ARG A 124 -0.41 -19.79 -11.11
CA ARG A 124 0.46 -19.62 -9.94
C ARG A 124 -0.12 -18.63 -8.94
N THR A 125 -0.66 -17.51 -9.41
CA THR A 125 -1.35 -16.51 -8.59
C THR A 125 -2.54 -17.10 -7.83
N ILE A 126 -3.36 -17.92 -8.49
CA ILE A 126 -4.49 -18.58 -7.82
C ILE A 126 -4.00 -19.62 -6.82
N GLU A 127 -3.04 -20.47 -7.18
CA GLU A 127 -2.48 -21.49 -6.28
C GLU A 127 -1.88 -20.85 -5.02
N TYR A 128 -1.18 -19.74 -5.17
CA TYR A 128 -0.65 -18.96 -4.08
C TYR A 128 -1.75 -18.49 -3.11
N LEU A 129 -2.78 -17.81 -3.62
CA LEU A 129 -3.89 -17.33 -2.78
C LEU A 129 -4.65 -18.49 -2.13
N LEU A 130 -4.86 -19.61 -2.84
CA LEU A 130 -5.48 -20.80 -2.23
C LEU A 130 -4.63 -21.36 -1.08
N SER A 131 -3.30 -21.32 -1.20
CA SER A 131 -2.38 -21.77 -0.14
C SER A 131 -2.46 -20.89 1.12
N ASN A 132 -2.79 -19.61 0.97
CA ASN A 132 -3.04 -18.66 2.07
C ASN A 132 -4.49 -18.68 2.59
N GLY A 133 -5.29 -19.68 2.21
CA GLY A 133 -6.62 -19.91 2.78
C GLY A 133 -7.76 -19.18 2.08
N PHE A 134 -7.51 -18.51 0.95
CA PHE A 134 -8.57 -17.92 0.15
C PHE A 134 -9.35 -18.99 -0.63
N THR A 135 -10.60 -18.69 -0.97
CA THR A 135 -11.35 -19.49 -1.96
C THR A 135 -11.39 -18.78 -3.32
N LYS A 136 -11.59 -19.52 -4.41
CA LYS A 136 -11.75 -18.90 -5.75
C LYS A 136 -12.91 -17.90 -5.80
N VAL A 137 -14.00 -18.20 -5.10
CA VAL A 137 -15.18 -17.31 -5.01
C VAL A 137 -14.83 -16.02 -4.28
N GLU A 138 -14.12 -16.13 -3.15
CA GLU A 138 -13.66 -14.98 -2.38
C GLU A 138 -12.70 -14.10 -3.20
N ILE A 139 -11.71 -14.69 -3.86
CA ILE A 139 -10.78 -13.96 -4.75
C ILE A 139 -11.55 -13.19 -5.82
N SER A 140 -12.53 -13.83 -6.46
CA SER A 140 -13.38 -13.18 -7.46
C SER A 140 -14.18 -12.02 -6.87
N ASN A 141 -14.74 -12.19 -5.69
CA ASN A 141 -15.53 -11.15 -5.02
C ASN A 141 -14.66 -9.94 -4.64
N ILE A 142 -13.49 -10.17 -4.06
CA ILE A 142 -12.54 -9.10 -3.71
C ILE A 142 -12.11 -8.34 -4.97
N ARG A 143 -11.73 -9.06 -6.04
CA ARG A 143 -11.36 -8.45 -7.32
C ARG A 143 -12.50 -7.61 -7.88
N ASN A 144 -13.74 -8.10 -7.84
CA ASN A 144 -14.90 -7.36 -8.31
C ASN A 144 -15.16 -6.09 -7.49
N GLU A 145 -15.01 -6.16 -6.17
CA GLU A 145 -15.15 -5.02 -5.25
C GLU A 145 -14.20 -3.88 -5.61
N VAL A 146 -12.91 -4.18 -5.78
CA VAL A 146 -11.87 -3.15 -6.00
C VAL A 146 -11.70 -2.75 -7.46
N ARG A 147 -12.18 -3.56 -8.43
CA ARG A 147 -11.92 -3.42 -9.88
C ARG A 147 -12.06 -1.99 -10.39
N LYS A 148 -13.19 -1.36 -10.13
CA LYS A 148 -13.48 -0.02 -10.66
C LYS A 148 -12.47 1.02 -10.19
N GLN A 149 -12.06 0.95 -8.92
CA GLN A 149 -11.11 1.92 -8.37
C GLN A 149 -9.67 1.58 -8.75
N MET A 150 -9.28 0.30 -8.76
CA MET A 150 -7.95 -0.10 -9.23
C MET A 150 -7.71 0.29 -10.68
N MET A 151 -8.70 0.10 -11.57
CA MET A 151 -8.60 0.54 -12.96
C MET A 151 -8.45 2.07 -13.07
N LYS A 152 -9.20 2.84 -12.28
CA LYS A 152 -9.04 4.30 -12.25
C LYS A 152 -7.67 4.70 -11.68
N TYR A 153 -7.24 4.05 -10.61
CA TYR A 153 -5.99 4.30 -9.94
C TYR A 153 -4.81 4.01 -10.85
N ASN A 154 -4.84 2.93 -11.64
CA ASN A 154 -3.71 2.59 -12.53
C ASN A 154 -3.73 3.37 -13.85
N PHE A 155 -4.89 3.40 -14.54
CA PHE A 155 -4.98 3.94 -15.90
C PHE A 155 -5.31 5.43 -15.96
N ASN A 156 -6.17 5.96 -15.08
CA ASN A 156 -6.57 7.38 -15.15
C ASN A 156 -5.53 8.31 -14.54
N THR A 157 -4.67 7.80 -13.66
CA THR A 157 -3.52 8.54 -13.11
C THR A 157 -2.29 8.47 -14.02
N MET A 158 -2.36 7.65 -15.08
CA MET A 158 -1.22 7.34 -15.96
C MET A 158 -0.02 6.74 -15.22
N LEU A 159 -0.25 6.07 -14.08
CA LEU A 159 0.79 5.27 -13.44
C LEU A 159 1.29 4.17 -14.39
N TRP A 160 0.35 3.51 -15.07
CA TRP A 160 0.63 2.38 -15.97
C TRP A 160 1.56 1.37 -15.31
N GLU A 161 1.25 1.07 -14.04
CA GLU A 161 2.00 0.15 -13.23
C GLU A 161 1.90 -1.25 -13.82
N TRP A 162 3.06 -1.89 -13.92
CA TRP A 162 3.34 -3.10 -14.66
C TRP A 162 4.06 -4.14 -13.79
N ARG A 163 4.50 -3.76 -12.58
CA ARG A 163 5.15 -4.64 -11.61
C ARG A 163 4.20 -5.09 -10.51
N ASN A 164 3.60 -4.18 -9.74
CA ASN A 164 2.77 -4.54 -8.59
C ASN A 164 1.85 -3.41 -8.13
N LEU A 165 0.65 -3.76 -7.66
CA LEU A 165 -0.29 -2.85 -6.99
C LEU A 165 -0.61 -3.42 -5.60
N GLY A 166 0.13 -2.98 -4.59
CA GLY A 166 0.09 -3.54 -3.25
C GLY A 166 -1.06 -3.00 -2.38
N LEU A 167 -1.07 -3.41 -1.10
CA LEU A 167 -2.06 -2.94 -0.13
C LEU A 167 -2.16 -1.41 -0.07
N CYS A 168 -1.03 -0.69 -0.09
CA CYS A 168 -1.02 0.76 -0.05
C CYS A 168 -1.79 1.37 -1.22
N ASP A 169 -1.57 0.86 -2.44
CA ASP A 169 -2.27 1.29 -3.65
C ASP A 169 -3.77 1.05 -3.54
N VAL A 170 -4.16 -0.12 -3.02
CA VAL A 170 -5.56 -0.50 -2.81
C VAL A 170 -6.25 0.45 -1.83
N LEU A 171 -5.60 0.78 -0.71
CA LEU A 171 -6.15 1.71 0.28
C LEU A 171 -6.31 3.12 -0.31
N ILE A 172 -5.31 3.61 -1.04
CA ILE A 172 -5.37 4.92 -1.72
C ILE A 172 -6.49 4.93 -2.77
N ALA A 173 -6.61 3.86 -3.56
CA ALA A 173 -7.61 3.74 -4.62
C ALA A 173 -9.04 3.71 -4.06
N MET A 174 -9.26 3.01 -2.94
CA MET A 174 -10.60 2.80 -2.39
C MET A 174 -11.09 3.98 -1.54
N LYS A 175 -10.19 4.67 -0.83
CA LYS A 175 -10.51 5.81 0.05
C LYS A 175 -11.47 6.85 -0.54
N PRO A 176 -11.26 7.41 -1.75
CA PRO A 176 -12.15 8.45 -2.28
C PRO A 176 -13.52 7.96 -2.73
N SER A 177 -13.77 6.64 -2.72
CA SER A 177 -15.00 6.03 -3.23
C SER A 177 -15.96 5.52 -2.17
N LEU A 178 -15.52 5.51 -0.92
CA LEU A 178 -16.26 4.96 0.23
C LEU A 178 -16.63 6.08 1.20
N SER A 179 -17.69 5.88 1.98
CA SER A 179 -17.95 6.70 3.16
C SER A 179 -16.85 6.49 4.22
N LYS A 180 -16.82 7.31 5.26
CA LYS A 180 -15.84 7.15 6.34
C LYS A 180 -16.02 5.82 7.05
N GLU A 181 -17.27 5.43 7.31
CA GLU A 181 -17.63 4.18 7.97
C GLU A 181 -17.29 2.97 7.09
N ASP A 182 -17.63 3.02 5.79
CA ASP A 182 -17.32 1.94 4.85
C ASP A 182 -15.81 1.80 4.61
N PHE A 183 -15.08 2.92 4.56
CA PHE A 183 -13.62 2.89 4.45
C PHE A 183 -12.96 2.33 5.71
N LYS A 184 -13.53 2.58 6.89
CA LYS A 184 -13.05 1.97 8.14
C LYS A 184 -13.18 0.46 8.11
N ASP A 185 -14.35 -0.06 7.71
CA ASP A 185 -14.53 -1.50 7.51
C ASP A 185 -13.54 -2.05 6.47
N PHE A 186 -13.47 -1.42 5.29
CA PHE A 186 -12.56 -1.82 4.22
C PHE A 186 -11.09 -1.82 4.66
N TYR A 187 -10.65 -0.80 5.41
CA TYR A 187 -9.27 -0.65 5.88
C TYR A 187 -8.82 -1.88 6.69
N PHE A 188 -9.60 -2.29 7.69
CA PHE A 188 -9.25 -3.44 8.52
C PHE A 188 -9.41 -4.77 7.76
N ARG A 189 -10.42 -4.91 6.88
CA ARG A 189 -10.51 -6.08 6.00
C ARG A 189 -9.31 -6.19 5.07
N ALA A 190 -8.83 -5.08 4.52
CA ALA A 190 -7.67 -5.07 3.64
C ALA A 190 -6.38 -5.46 4.37
N MET A 191 -6.21 -5.03 5.64
CA MET A 191 -5.11 -5.48 6.50
C MET A 191 -5.17 -6.98 6.79
N GLU A 192 -6.35 -7.49 7.13
CA GLU A 192 -6.57 -8.92 7.38
C GLU A 192 -6.25 -9.75 6.14
N ILE A 193 -6.75 -9.35 4.96
CA ILE A 193 -6.44 -9.98 3.67
C ILE A 193 -4.92 -9.99 3.44
N GLU A 194 -4.23 -8.87 3.69
CA GLU A 194 -2.79 -8.77 3.43
C GLU A 194 -1.95 -9.69 4.32
N MET A 195 -2.36 -9.86 5.57
CA MET A 195 -1.63 -10.66 6.56
C MET A 195 -2.12 -12.10 6.65
N ARG A 196 -3.15 -12.48 5.88
CA ARG A 196 -3.69 -13.83 5.91
C ARG A 196 -2.67 -14.86 5.45
N THR A 197 -2.41 -15.80 6.34
CA THR A 197 -1.66 -17.03 6.10
C THR A 197 -2.51 -18.19 6.62
N LYS A 198 -2.47 -19.34 5.93
CA LYS A 198 -3.21 -20.54 6.35
C LYS A 198 -2.50 -21.26 7.50
#